data_AF-A0A0N4VK02-F1
#
_entry.id   AF-A0A0N4VK02-F1
#
_cell.length_a   1.000
_cell.length_b   1.000
_cell.length_c   1.000
_cell.angle_alpha   90.00
_cell.angle_beta   90.00
_cell.angle_gamma   90.00
#
_symmetry.space_group_name_H-M   'P 1'
#
loop_
_entity.id
_entity.type
_entity.pdbx_description
1 polymer ?
#
loop_
_entity_poly.entity_id
_entity_poly.type
_entity_poly.pdbx_seq_one_letter_code
_entity_poly.pdbx_strand_id
1 'polypeptide(L)'
;MNTYISLCACTMVTFLLSQLTDPEHKMRFSMVHVANSTLAGGVAIGTTANVVLHPLHAALVGTGAAIISVLGYAYLTPFMAKKFSIHDTCGVNNLHGMPGLYAGILGFIFAAAYEPAKYGESLGIIYPAMIATDVKARTPIIQACFQLAGLALVLGCAILSGAITGLILKLKLWNQVREKEYYSDGDYFETPGDYDFMTRIISKIDHVELTEHSYLTHKDG
;
A
#
# COMPACT_ATOMS: atom_id res chain seq x y z
N MET A 1 18.03 -3.49 9.78
CA MET A 1 17.29 -3.23 11.04
C MET A 1 16.13 -2.27 10.85
N ASN A 2 16.33 -1.09 10.23
CA ASN A 2 15.26 -0.08 10.04
C ASN A 2 13.99 -0.61 9.37
N THR A 3 14.11 -1.40 8.29
CA THR A 3 12.95 -1.99 7.60
C THR A 3 12.11 -2.88 8.53
N TYR A 4 12.77 -3.70 9.35
CA TYR A 4 12.11 -4.57 10.31
C TYR A 4 11.34 -3.76 11.36
N ILE A 5 11.97 -2.74 11.95
CA ILE A 5 11.33 -1.88 12.95
C ILE A 5 10.13 -1.13 12.35
N SER A 6 10.27 -0.61 11.13
CA SER A 6 9.19 0.06 10.41
C SER A 6 8.00 -0.90 10.18
N LEU A 7 8.26 -2.14 9.74
CA LEU A 7 7.22 -3.15 9.54
C LEU A 7 6.53 -3.54 10.85
N CYS A 8 7.27 -3.70 11.95
CA CYS A 8 6.68 -4.01 13.26
C CYS A 8 5.76 -2.88 13.74
N ALA A 9 6.22 -1.63 13.70
CA ALA A 9 5.42 -0.47 14.09
C ALA A 9 4.18 -0.33 13.19
N CYS A 10 4.36 -0.47 11.88
CA CYS A 10 3.27 -0.44 10.90
C CYS A 10 2.23 -1.53 11.17
N THR A 11 2.66 -2.75 11.51
CA THR A 11 1.77 -3.86 11.82
C THR A 11 0.93 -3.55 13.05
N MET A 12 1.55 -3.16 14.16
CA MET A 12 0.81 -2.84 15.39
C MET A 12 -0.24 -1.74 15.16
N VAL A 13 0.15 -0.66 14.47
CA VAL A 13 -0.74 0.48 14.20
C VAL A 13 -1.85 0.07 13.21
N THR A 14 -1.56 -0.79 12.24
CA THR A 14 -2.57 -1.32 11.32
C THR A 14 -3.66 -2.07 12.05
N PHE A 15 -3.32 -2.95 13.00
CA PHE A 15 -4.32 -3.67 13.79
C PHE A 15 -5.18 -2.72 14.62
N LEU A 16 -4.55 -1.75 15.29
CA LEU A 16 -5.27 -0.74 16.09
C LEU A 16 -6.24 0.08 15.23
N LEU A 17 -5.75 0.63 14.11
CA LEU A 17 -6.58 1.45 13.22
C LEU A 17 -7.66 0.62 12.53
N SER A 18 -7.39 -0.63 12.18
CA SER A 18 -8.37 -1.51 11.55
C SER A 18 -9.63 -1.63 12.40
N GLN A 19 -9.50 -1.80 13.73
CA GLN A 19 -10.64 -1.82 14.65
C GLN A 19 -11.34 -0.46 14.77
N LEU A 20 -10.56 0.62 14.81
CA LEU A 20 -11.10 1.98 14.95
C LEU A 20 -11.84 2.45 13.69
N THR A 21 -11.46 1.94 12.52
CA THR A 21 -12.09 2.24 11.23
C THR A 21 -13.18 1.26 10.84
N ASP A 22 -13.59 0.36 11.74
CA ASP A 22 -14.70 -0.57 11.51
C ASP A 22 -16.00 0.22 11.24
N PRO A 23 -16.62 0.09 10.04
CA PRO A 23 -17.84 0.80 9.70
C PRO A 23 -19.02 0.50 10.63
N GLU A 24 -19.04 -0.68 11.25
CA GLU A 24 -20.09 -1.10 12.18
C GLU A 24 -19.77 -0.74 13.64
N HIS A 25 -18.58 -0.16 13.91
CA HIS A 25 -18.09 0.16 15.25
C HIS A 25 -18.10 -1.03 16.23
N LYS A 26 -17.95 -2.26 15.73
CA LYS A 26 -17.88 -3.50 16.52
C LYS A 26 -16.45 -3.90 16.88
N MET A 27 -15.47 -3.03 16.57
CA MET A 27 -14.04 -3.24 16.82
C MET A 27 -13.49 -4.51 16.14
N ARG A 28 -14.05 -4.85 14.96
CA ARG A 28 -13.63 -6.01 14.17
C ARG A 28 -12.39 -5.69 13.33
N PHE A 29 -11.61 -6.71 13.01
CA PHE A 29 -10.48 -6.57 12.09
C PHE A 29 -10.91 -6.79 10.64
N SER A 30 -10.58 -5.85 9.76
CA SER A 30 -10.65 -6.06 8.31
C SER A 30 -9.43 -6.83 7.83
N MET A 31 -9.65 -7.98 7.19
CA MET A 31 -8.56 -8.78 6.59
C MET A 31 -7.90 -8.06 5.41
N VAL A 32 -8.59 -7.12 4.75
CA VAL A 32 -7.98 -6.27 3.72
C VAL A 32 -6.90 -5.38 4.33
N HIS A 33 -7.16 -4.78 5.50
CA HIS A 33 -6.16 -3.97 6.21
C HIS A 33 -5.00 -4.85 6.70
N VAL A 34 -5.29 -6.01 7.29
CA VAL A 34 -4.26 -6.89 7.84
C VAL A 34 -3.34 -7.46 6.75
N ALA A 35 -3.90 -7.91 5.63
CA ALA A 35 -3.12 -8.51 4.54
C ALA A 35 -2.29 -7.46 3.77
N ASN A 36 -2.79 -6.22 3.65
CA ASN A 36 -2.14 -5.19 2.83
C ASN A 36 -1.42 -4.14 3.68
N SER A 37 -2.13 -3.42 4.54
CA SER A 37 -1.58 -2.24 5.23
C SER A 37 -0.42 -2.55 6.17
N THR A 38 -0.31 -3.78 6.68
CA THR A 38 0.86 -4.22 7.48
C THR A 38 2.17 -4.17 6.70
N LEU A 39 2.12 -4.23 5.37
CA LEU A 39 3.28 -4.16 4.47
C LEU A 39 3.67 -2.71 4.10
N ALA A 40 2.79 -1.73 4.34
CA ALA A 40 3.01 -0.33 3.95
C ALA A 40 4.25 0.29 4.60
N GLY A 41 4.61 -0.13 5.81
CA GLY A 41 5.83 0.31 6.50
C GLY A 41 7.11 -0.09 5.76
N GLY A 42 7.10 -1.22 5.05
CA GLY A 42 8.20 -1.66 4.19
C GLY A 42 8.33 -0.78 2.93
N VAL A 43 7.19 -0.39 2.35
CA VAL A 43 7.17 0.57 1.22
C VAL A 43 7.69 1.93 1.67
N ALA A 44 7.17 2.46 2.79
CA ALA A 44 7.49 3.80 3.26
C ALA A 44 8.96 3.99 3.68
N ILE A 45 9.58 2.96 4.24
CA ILE A 45 10.99 3.01 4.66
C ILE A 45 11.95 2.75 3.49
N GLY A 46 11.48 2.30 2.32
CA GLY A 46 12.33 1.84 1.22
C GLY A 46 13.42 2.83 0.80
N THR A 47 13.07 4.09 0.60
CA THR A 47 14.02 5.17 0.22
C THR A 47 15.01 5.53 1.33
N THR A 48 14.66 5.25 2.59
CA THR A 48 15.37 5.80 3.77
C THR A 48 15.91 4.71 4.69
N ALA A 49 15.80 3.43 4.32
CA ALA A 49 16.18 2.30 5.14
C ALA A 49 17.68 2.30 5.52
N ASN A 50 18.54 2.79 4.63
CA ASN A 50 19.98 3.00 4.87
C ASN A 50 20.33 4.44 5.30
N VAL A 51 19.36 5.37 5.29
CA VAL A 51 19.54 6.79 5.64
C VAL A 51 19.17 7.05 7.11
N VAL A 52 18.16 6.36 7.63
CA VAL A 52 17.69 6.59 9.00
C VAL A 52 18.73 6.12 10.02
N LEU A 53 19.18 7.05 10.87
CA LEU A 53 20.19 6.79 11.89
C LEU A 53 19.63 6.25 13.21
N HIS A 54 18.38 6.59 13.55
CA HIS A 54 17.76 6.21 14.82
C HIS A 54 16.58 5.24 14.65
N PRO A 55 16.50 4.16 15.44
CA PRO A 55 15.39 3.21 15.43
C PRO A 55 14.01 3.85 15.60
N LEU A 56 13.91 4.87 16.45
CA LEU A 56 12.65 5.59 16.68
C LEU A 56 12.10 6.23 15.41
N HIS A 57 12.97 6.82 14.58
CA HIS A 57 12.54 7.41 13.31
C HIS A 57 12.01 6.34 12.36
N ALA A 58 12.64 5.16 12.30
CA ALA A 58 12.14 4.04 11.49
C ALA A 58 10.75 3.56 11.98
N ALA A 59 10.52 3.51 13.29
CA ALA A 59 9.21 3.19 13.85
C ALA A 59 8.14 4.24 13.49
N LEU A 60 8.48 5.54 13.56
CA LEU A 60 7.58 6.64 13.19
C LEU A 60 7.21 6.61 11.69
N VAL A 61 8.17 6.26 10.82
CA VAL A 61 7.89 6.05 9.39
C VAL A 61 6.85 4.94 9.21
N GLY A 62 7.04 3.79 9.86
CA GLY A 62 6.09 2.67 9.81
C GLY A 62 4.69 3.02 10.33
N THR A 63 4.62 3.73 11.46
CA THR A 63 3.36 4.22 12.04
C THR A 63 2.62 5.17 11.08
N GLY A 64 3.32 6.14 10.50
CA GLY A 64 2.74 7.06 9.52
C GLY A 64 2.23 6.33 8.27
N ALA A 65 2.97 5.33 7.80
CA ALA A 65 2.57 4.51 6.65
C ALA A 65 1.31 3.69 6.91
N ALA A 66 1.16 3.12 8.12
CA ALA A 66 -0.05 2.41 8.52
C ALA A 66 -1.28 3.34 8.51
N ILE A 67 -1.15 4.54 9.06
CA ILE A 67 -2.23 5.54 9.07
C ILE A 67 -2.66 5.87 7.63
N ILE A 68 -1.71 6.19 6.77
CA ILE A 68 -1.98 6.51 5.36
C ILE A 68 -2.66 5.33 4.66
N SER A 69 -2.17 4.11 4.87
CA SER A 69 -2.68 2.93 4.17
C SER A 69 -4.08 2.54 4.66
N VAL A 70 -4.31 2.43 5.97
CA VAL A 70 -5.61 2.02 6.53
C VAL A 70 -6.69 3.05 6.21
N LEU A 71 -6.41 4.35 6.39
CA LEU A 71 -7.37 5.40 6.01
C LEU A 71 -7.60 5.44 4.50
N GLY A 72 -6.56 5.10 3.72
CA GLY A 72 -6.68 4.93 2.27
C GLY A 72 -7.71 3.86 1.91
N TYR A 73 -7.61 2.67 2.51
CA TYR A 73 -8.57 1.60 2.27
C TYR A 73 -9.97 1.94 2.78
N ALA A 74 -10.07 2.48 4.01
CA ALA A 74 -11.36 2.75 4.64
C ALA A 74 -12.15 3.88 3.96
N TYR A 75 -11.46 4.92 3.47
CA TYR A 75 -12.13 6.15 3.02
C TYR A 75 -11.74 6.59 1.61
N LEU A 76 -10.45 6.50 1.23
CA LEU A 76 -9.99 7.02 -0.05
C LEU A 76 -10.42 6.14 -1.23
N THR A 77 -10.22 4.83 -1.15
CA THR A 77 -10.67 3.88 -2.18
C THR A 77 -12.15 3.99 -2.50
N PRO A 78 -13.09 3.92 -1.54
CA PRO A 78 -14.51 4.07 -1.84
C PRO A 78 -14.84 5.46 -2.39
N PHE A 79 -14.16 6.51 -1.93
CA PHE A 79 -14.33 7.86 -2.47
C PHE A 79 -13.88 7.96 -3.93
N MET A 80 -12.70 7.42 -4.28
CA MET A 80 -12.18 7.40 -5.65
C MET A 80 -13.07 6.61 -6.60
N ALA A 81 -13.57 5.46 -6.17
CA ALA A 81 -14.49 4.65 -6.95
C ALA A 81 -15.82 5.38 -7.20
N LYS A 82 -16.40 5.99 -6.16
CA LYS A 82 -17.71 6.65 -6.26
C LYS A 82 -17.67 7.98 -7.01
N LYS A 83 -16.62 8.79 -6.82
CA LYS A 83 -16.57 10.18 -7.32
C LYS A 83 -15.82 10.30 -8.64
N PHE A 84 -14.77 9.51 -8.84
CA PHE A 84 -13.88 9.61 -10.01
C PHE A 84 -13.96 8.37 -10.92
N SER A 85 -14.75 7.35 -10.57
CA SER A 85 -14.83 6.08 -11.30
C SER A 85 -13.46 5.40 -11.48
N ILE A 86 -12.57 5.59 -10.50
CA ILE A 86 -11.25 4.95 -10.47
C ILE A 86 -11.39 3.68 -9.64
N HIS A 87 -11.31 2.53 -10.31
CA HIS A 87 -11.37 1.22 -9.67
C HIS A 87 -9.95 0.72 -9.38
N ASP A 88 -9.62 0.62 -8.10
CA ASP A 88 -8.37 0.05 -7.60
C ASP A 88 -8.68 -1.26 -6.85
N THR A 89 -8.72 -2.37 -7.59
CA THR A 89 -9.18 -3.68 -7.10
C THR A 89 -8.43 -4.15 -5.86
N CYS A 90 -7.10 -4.01 -5.84
CA CYS A 90 -6.27 -4.45 -4.71
C CYS A 90 -5.94 -3.31 -3.73
N GLY A 91 -6.35 -2.07 -4.03
CA GLY A 91 -5.95 -0.89 -3.26
C GLY A 91 -4.45 -0.61 -3.36
N VAL A 92 -3.83 -0.85 -4.52
CA VAL A 92 -2.38 -0.64 -4.71
C VAL A 92 -1.98 0.82 -4.47
N ASN A 93 -2.90 1.77 -4.64
CA ASN A 93 -2.65 3.16 -4.27
C ASN A 93 -2.42 3.32 -2.76
N ASN A 94 -3.15 2.59 -1.92
CA ASN A 94 -3.07 2.70 -0.46
C ASN A 94 -1.87 1.94 0.12
N LEU A 95 -1.42 0.88 -0.56
CA LEU A 95 -0.25 0.11 -0.12
C LEU A 95 1.06 0.65 -0.73
N HIS A 96 1.06 0.95 -2.03
CA HIS A 96 2.28 1.32 -2.76
C HIS A 96 2.34 2.82 -3.04
N GLY A 97 1.30 3.39 -3.66
CA GLY A 97 1.29 4.76 -4.17
C GLY A 97 1.51 5.80 -3.07
N MET A 98 0.56 5.90 -2.13
CA MET A 98 0.58 6.90 -1.06
C MET A 98 1.74 6.67 -0.07
N PRO A 99 2.03 5.44 0.41
CA PRO A 99 3.23 5.19 1.21
C PRO A 99 4.54 5.47 0.46
N GLY A 100 4.59 5.24 -0.86
CA GLY A 100 5.74 5.58 -1.69
C GLY A 100 5.96 7.09 -1.86
N LEU A 101 4.88 7.86 -2.04
CA LEU A 101 4.93 9.32 -2.03
C LEU A 101 5.45 9.84 -0.68
N TYR A 102 4.93 9.29 0.40
CA TYR A 102 5.39 9.56 1.75
C TYR A 102 6.88 9.24 1.94
N ALA A 103 7.36 8.11 1.40
CA ALA A 103 8.78 7.73 1.42
C ALA A 103 9.68 8.76 0.72
N GLY A 104 9.26 9.26 -0.45
CA GLY A 104 10.02 10.26 -1.20
C GLY A 104 10.15 11.60 -0.46
N ILE A 105 9.06 12.03 0.20
CA ILE A 105 9.07 13.23 1.05
C ILE A 105 9.97 13.04 2.27
N LEU A 106 9.91 11.89 2.93
CA LEU A 106 10.83 11.55 4.02
C LEU A 106 12.29 11.48 3.57
N GLY A 107 12.55 11.04 2.33
CA GLY A 107 13.87 11.07 1.71
C GLY A 107 14.45 12.49 1.65
N PHE A 108 13.63 13.48 1.28
CA PHE A 108 14.01 14.89 1.37
C PHE A 108 14.29 15.32 2.81
N ILE A 109 13.37 15.02 3.73
CA ILE A 109 13.48 15.45 5.14
C ILE A 109 14.76 14.90 5.77
N PHE A 110 15.04 13.60 5.63
CA PHE A 110 16.22 13.00 6.24
C PHE A 110 17.53 13.44 5.56
N ALA A 111 17.53 13.63 4.24
CA ALA A 111 18.71 14.17 3.54
C ALA A 111 19.03 15.61 3.95
N ALA A 112 18.01 16.41 4.30
CA ALA A 112 18.18 17.78 4.76
C ALA A 112 18.49 17.89 6.26
N ALA A 113 17.88 17.03 7.09
CA ALA A 113 17.94 17.12 8.55
C ALA A 113 19.14 16.42 9.17
N TYR A 114 19.63 15.32 8.59
CA TYR A 114 20.78 14.62 9.14
C TYR A 114 22.09 15.24 8.68
N GLU A 115 22.94 15.54 9.65
CA GLU A 115 24.30 16.00 9.38
C GLU A 115 25.11 14.89 8.69
N PRO A 116 25.77 15.19 7.54
CA PRO A 116 26.57 14.21 6.81
C PRO A 116 27.65 13.52 7.65
N ALA A 117 28.23 14.22 8.62
CA ALA A 117 29.25 13.69 9.52
C ALA A 117 28.77 12.49 10.36
N LYS A 118 27.47 12.40 10.67
CA LYS A 118 26.91 11.31 11.49
C LYS A 118 26.85 9.98 10.73
N TYR A 119 26.96 9.99 9.41
CA TYR A 119 27.00 8.77 8.59
C TYR A 119 28.38 8.13 8.53
N GLY A 120 29.45 8.85 8.91
CA GLY A 120 30.82 8.37 8.82
C GLY A 120 31.16 7.84 7.42
N GLU A 121 31.75 6.64 7.35
CA GLU A 121 32.15 6.00 6.11
C GLU A 121 30.96 5.63 5.19
N SER A 122 29.76 5.50 5.74
CA SER A 122 28.56 5.14 4.96
C SER A 122 28.06 6.28 4.08
N LEU A 123 28.48 7.53 4.33
CA LEU A 123 28.04 8.70 3.56
C LEU A 123 28.34 8.54 2.07
N GLY A 124 29.53 8.04 1.71
CA GLY A 124 29.93 7.85 0.32
C GLY A 124 29.13 6.77 -0.42
N ILE A 125 28.54 5.84 0.33
CA ILE A 125 27.69 4.77 -0.22
C ILE A 125 26.26 5.30 -0.41
N ILE A 126 25.74 6.04 0.56
CA ILE A 126 24.36 6.54 0.57
C ILE A 126 24.21 7.73 -0.38
N TYR A 127 25.14 8.69 -0.30
CA TYR A 127 25.13 9.93 -1.06
C TYR A 127 26.53 10.23 -1.66
N PRO A 128 26.96 9.49 -2.68
CA PRO A 128 28.28 9.67 -3.30
C PRO A 128 28.53 11.10 -3.81
N ALA A 129 27.48 11.76 -4.28
CA ALA A 129 27.56 13.15 -4.75
C ALA A 129 27.84 14.18 -3.62
N MET A 130 27.61 13.82 -2.35
CA MET A 130 27.93 14.73 -1.22
C MET A 130 29.41 14.73 -0.83
N ILE A 131 30.16 13.68 -1.20
CA ILE A 131 31.60 13.57 -0.92
C ILE A 131 32.47 13.81 -2.16
N ALA A 132 31.84 13.98 -3.33
CA ALA A 132 32.54 14.29 -4.57
C ALA A 132 33.23 15.66 -4.46
N THR A 133 34.41 15.78 -5.05
CA THR A 133 35.21 17.02 -5.08
C THR A 133 35.19 17.69 -6.46
N ASP A 134 34.44 17.12 -7.41
CA ASP A 134 34.31 17.61 -8.78
C ASP A 134 33.05 18.48 -8.95
N VAL A 135 32.73 18.81 -10.20
CA VAL A 135 31.51 19.56 -10.56
C VAL A 135 30.19 18.88 -10.16
N LYS A 136 30.23 17.61 -9.72
CA LYS A 136 29.06 16.86 -9.26
C LYS A 136 28.88 16.93 -7.74
N ALA A 137 29.75 17.64 -7.03
CA ALA A 137 29.63 17.87 -5.59
C ALA A 137 28.28 18.52 -5.24
N ARG A 138 27.60 17.97 -4.23
CA ARG A 138 26.29 18.45 -3.77
C ARG A 138 26.33 18.75 -2.28
N THR A 139 25.75 19.88 -1.90
CA THR A 139 25.43 20.16 -0.50
C THR A 139 24.24 19.29 -0.05
N PRO A 140 24.05 19.10 1.27
CA PRO A 140 22.93 18.30 1.79
C PRO A 140 21.56 18.75 1.26
N ILE A 141 21.34 20.07 1.23
CA ILE A 141 20.08 20.63 0.73
C ILE A 141 19.89 20.39 -0.77
N ILE A 142 20.95 20.48 -1.57
CA ILE A 142 20.87 20.16 -3.00
C ILE A 142 20.50 18.69 -3.18
N GLN A 143 21.19 17.78 -2.49
CA GLN A 143 20.88 16.35 -2.57
C GLN A 143 19.45 16.03 -2.10
N ALA A 144 18.95 16.72 -1.07
CA ALA A 144 17.56 16.63 -0.64
C ALA A 144 16.61 17.06 -1.77
N CYS A 145 16.84 18.22 -2.40
CA CYS A 145 16.04 18.67 -3.55
C CYS A 145 16.07 17.67 -4.71
N PHE A 146 17.19 16.98 -4.93
CA PHE A 146 17.28 15.89 -5.92
C PHE A 146 16.39 14.69 -5.57
N GLN A 147 16.11 14.40 -4.29
CA GLN A 147 15.12 13.38 -3.90
C GLN A 147 13.71 13.78 -4.35
N LEU A 148 13.33 15.04 -4.15
CA LEU A 148 12.03 15.56 -4.62
C LEU A 148 11.95 15.59 -6.14
N ALA A 149 13.03 15.99 -6.82
CA ALA A 149 13.10 15.97 -8.27
C ALA A 149 12.96 14.54 -8.82
N GLY A 150 13.61 13.56 -8.18
CA GLY A 150 13.46 12.14 -8.51
C GLY A 150 12.03 11.65 -8.31
N LEU A 151 11.39 11.99 -7.19
CA LEU A 151 9.99 11.67 -6.93
C LEU A 151 9.06 12.26 -8.00
N ALA A 152 9.22 13.55 -8.33
CA ALA A 152 8.42 14.21 -9.36
C ALA A 152 8.61 13.58 -10.74
N LEU A 153 9.85 13.23 -11.08
CA LEU A 153 10.18 12.54 -12.34
C LEU A 153 9.49 11.18 -12.41
N VAL A 154 9.60 10.36 -11.36
CA VAL A 154 8.97 9.03 -11.32
C VAL A 154 7.45 9.14 -11.41
N LEU A 155 6.83 10.08 -10.69
CA LEU A 155 5.38 10.31 -10.78
C LEU A 155 4.95 10.72 -12.19
N GLY A 156 5.67 11.66 -12.81
CA GLY A 156 5.38 12.10 -14.18
C GLY A 156 5.51 10.95 -15.19
N CYS A 157 6.58 10.17 -15.09
CA CYS A 157 6.78 9.00 -15.94
C CYS A 157 5.71 7.93 -15.71
N ALA A 158 5.30 7.66 -14.46
CA ALA A 158 4.29 6.67 -14.14
C ALA A 158 2.91 7.05 -14.68
N ILE A 159 2.49 8.31 -14.52
CA ILE A 159 1.21 8.80 -15.05
C ILE A 159 1.20 8.74 -16.58
N LEU A 160 2.26 9.25 -17.23
CA LEU A 160 2.34 9.27 -18.69
C LEU A 160 2.36 7.86 -19.29
N SER A 161 3.24 6.99 -18.78
CA SER A 161 3.34 5.62 -19.27
C SER A 161 2.07 4.82 -18.97
N GLY A 162 1.50 4.94 -17.76
CA GLY A 162 0.24 4.30 -17.39
C GLY A 162 -0.94 4.74 -18.27
N ALA A 163 -1.04 6.03 -18.62
CA ALA A 163 -2.07 6.52 -19.53
C ALA A 163 -1.90 5.96 -20.95
N ILE A 164 -0.67 5.95 -21.48
CA ILE A 164 -0.36 5.36 -22.79
C ILE A 164 -0.72 3.88 -22.81
N THR A 165 -0.26 3.12 -21.80
CA THR A 165 -0.56 1.69 -21.67
C THR A 165 -2.06 1.45 -21.57
N GLY A 166 -2.79 2.25 -20.77
CA GLY A 166 -4.24 2.16 -20.65
C GLY A 166 -4.97 2.40 -21.99
N LEU A 167 -4.52 3.36 -22.78
CA LEU A 167 -5.08 3.61 -24.12
C LEU A 167 -4.83 2.44 -25.08
N ILE A 168 -3.63 1.84 -25.05
CA ILE A 168 -3.30 0.67 -25.85
C ILE A 168 -4.15 -0.54 -25.45
N LEU A 169 -4.34 -0.78 -24.15
CA LEU A 169 -5.14 -1.90 -23.64
C LEU A 169 -6.64 -1.73 -23.94
N LYS A 170 -7.10 -0.49 -24.15
CA LYS A 170 -8.49 -0.20 -24.54
C LYS A 170 -8.81 -0.55 -26.00
N LEU A 171 -7.80 -0.77 -26.84
CA LEU A 171 -8.01 -1.21 -28.23
C LEU A 171 -8.70 -2.59 -28.27
N LYS A 172 -9.71 -2.76 -29.13
CA LYS A 172 -10.47 -4.01 -29.29
C LYS A 172 -9.70 -5.13 -30.02
N LEU A 173 -8.38 -5.09 -29.95
CA LEU A 173 -7.48 -6.08 -30.52
C LEU A 173 -7.18 -7.22 -29.53
N TRP A 174 -7.52 -7.01 -28.26
CA TRP A 174 -7.23 -7.93 -27.16
C TRP A 174 -8.47 -8.75 -26.77
N ASN A 175 -8.26 -9.91 -26.15
CA ASN A 175 -9.33 -10.72 -25.57
C ASN A 175 -9.80 -10.13 -24.22
N GLN A 176 -10.43 -8.95 -24.29
CA GLN A 176 -10.91 -8.22 -23.12
C GLN A 176 -12.04 -8.97 -22.42
N VAL A 177 -11.97 -9.04 -21.09
CA VAL A 177 -13.03 -9.62 -20.26
C VAL A 177 -14.30 -8.79 -20.41
N ARG A 178 -15.44 -9.47 -20.56
CA ARG A 178 -16.76 -8.82 -20.59
C ARG A 178 -17.07 -8.29 -19.20
N GLU A 179 -17.69 -7.11 -19.10
CA GLU A 179 -17.98 -6.47 -17.80
C GLU A 179 -18.77 -7.38 -16.84
N LYS A 180 -19.72 -8.17 -17.38
CA LYS A 180 -20.51 -9.13 -16.60
C LYS A 180 -19.71 -10.32 -16.03
N GLU A 181 -18.48 -10.51 -16.52
CA GLU A 181 -17.56 -11.60 -16.16
C GLU A 181 -16.36 -11.09 -15.37
N TYR A 182 -16.35 -9.82 -14.94
CA TYR A 182 -15.29 -9.33 -14.07
C TYR A 182 -15.24 -10.11 -12.76
N TYR A 183 -14.03 -10.48 -12.35
CA TYR A 183 -13.74 -11.25 -11.13
C TYR A 183 -14.34 -12.67 -11.12
N SER A 184 -14.64 -13.24 -12.30
CA SER A 184 -15.06 -14.62 -12.50
C SER A 184 -14.04 -15.37 -13.34
N ASP A 185 -13.64 -16.55 -12.89
CA ASP A 185 -12.59 -17.37 -13.52
C ASP A 185 -13.11 -18.22 -14.70
N GLY A 186 -14.44 -18.40 -14.80
CA GLY A 186 -15.05 -19.35 -15.73
C GLY A 186 -14.79 -19.10 -17.23
N ASP A 187 -14.40 -17.88 -17.62
CA ASP A 187 -14.02 -17.58 -19.01
C ASP A 187 -12.60 -18.05 -19.37
N TYR A 188 -11.74 -18.30 -18.38
CA TYR A 188 -10.32 -18.59 -18.57
C TYR A 188 -9.86 -19.91 -17.96
N PHE A 189 -10.62 -20.47 -17.01
CA PHE A 189 -10.27 -21.69 -16.30
C PHE A 189 -11.44 -22.68 -16.31
N GLU A 190 -11.10 -23.98 -16.27
CA GLU A 190 -12.08 -25.02 -15.99
C GLU A 190 -12.55 -24.87 -14.54
N THR A 191 -13.87 -24.81 -14.35
CA THR A 191 -14.47 -24.59 -13.03
C THR A 191 -15.39 -25.75 -12.64
N PRO A 192 -15.58 -26.00 -11.34
CA PRO A 192 -16.57 -26.99 -10.88
C PRO A 192 -17.98 -26.68 -11.40
N GLY A 193 -18.82 -27.71 -11.58
CA GLY A 193 -20.16 -27.55 -12.16
C GLY A 193 -21.13 -26.65 -11.40
N ASP A 194 -20.83 -26.34 -10.13
CA ASP A 194 -21.57 -25.42 -9.25
C ASP A 194 -20.94 -24.02 -9.14
N TYR A 195 -19.85 -23.74 -9.86
CA TYR A 195 -19.10 -22.49 -9.76
C TYR A 195 -19.95 -21.24 -10.00
N ASP A 196 -20.78 -21.21 -11.04
CA ASP A 196 -21.63 -20.06 -11.33
C ASP A 196 -22.66 -19.80 -10.22
N PHE A 197 -23.16 -20.85 -9.57
CA PHE A 197 -24.05 -20.72 -8.42
C PHE A 197 -23.33 -20.09 -7.22
N MET A 198 -22.15 -20.63 -6.86
CA MET A 198 -21.37 -20.15 -5.72
C MET A 198 -20.85 -18.73 -5.95
N THR A 199 -20.32 -18.45 -7.14
CA THR A 199 -19.63 -17.19 -7.46
C THR A 199 -20.60 -16.06 -7.79
N ARG A 200 -21.74 -16.33 -8.47
CA ARG A 200 -22.66 -15.26 -8.94
C ARG A 200 -23.91 -15.08 -8.10
N ILE A 201 -24.40 -16.14 -7.46
CA ILE A 201 -25.66 -16.10 -6.71
C ILE A 201 -25.39 -15.86 -5.24
N ILE A 202 -24.52 -16.66 -4.60
CA ILE A 202 -24.23 -16.49 -3.16
C ILE A 202 -23.55 -15.16 -2.87
N SER A 203 -22.65 -14.69 -3.75
CA SER A 203 -21.96 -13.40 -3.58
C SER A 203 -22.89 -12.17 -3.57
N LYS A 204 -24.15 -12.32 -4.03
CA LYS A 204 -25.17 -11.26 -4.02
C LYS A 204 -26.13 -11.35 -2.83
N ILE A 205 -25.98 -12.36 -1.97
CA ILE A 205 -26.80 -12.54 -0.78
C ILE A 205 -26.01 -11.95 0.40
N ASP A 206 -26.32 -10.71 0.76
CA ASP A 206 -25.53 -9.95 1.74
C ASP A 206 -25.57 -10.50 3.18
N HIS A 207 -26.55 -11.34 3.54
CA HIS A 207 -26.60 -11.97 4.87
C HIS A 207 -27.31 -13.32 4.83
N VAL A 208 -26.58 -14.40 5.12
CA VAL A 208 -27.18 -15.61 5.69
C VAL A 208 -26.84 -15.57 7.17
N GLU A 209 -27.77 -15.12 8.01
CA GLU A 209 -27.69 -15.42 9.44
C GLU A 209 -27.89 -16.94 9.58
N LEU A 210 -26.78 -17.66 9.73
CA LEU A 210 -26.80 -19.04 10.19
C LEU A 210 -27.18 -19.02 11.67
N THR A 211 -28.48 -18.94 11.96
CA THR A 211 -29.02 -19.28 13.27
C THR A 211 -28.78 -20.78 13.48
N GLU A 212 -27.65 -21.15 14.09
CA GLU A 212 -27.47 -22.49 14.63
C GLU A 212 -28.43 -22.68 15.81
N HIS A 213 -29.71 -22.94 15.53
CA HIS A 213 -30.60 -23.61 16.46
C HIS A 213 -30.40 -25.11 16.32
N SER A 214 -29.24 -25.60 16.78
CA SER A 214 -29.09 -27.03 17.05
C SER A 214 -29.61 -27.29 18.46
N TYR A 215 -30.89 -27.68 18.54
CA TYR A 215 -31.48 -28.26 19.73
C TYR A 215 -30.76 -29.58 20.04
N LEU A 216 -29.78 -29.54 20.95
CA LEU A 216 -29.27 -30.75 21.59
C LEU A 216 -30.28 -31.22 22.65
N THR A 217 -31.43 -31.72 22.20
CA THR A 217 -32.20 -32.69 22.95
C THR A 217 -31.77 -34.07 22.48
N HIS A 218 -30.89 -34.72 23.25
CA HIS A 218 -30.95 -36.16 23.43
C HIS A 218 -30.56 -36.49 24.87
N LYS A 219 -31.57 -36.83 25.67
CA LYS A 219 -31.43 -37.75 26.79
C LYS A 219 -30.90 -39.07 26.21
N ASP A 220 -29.92 -39.66 26.88
CA ASP A 220 -29.85 -41.09 27.20
C ASP A 220 -28.66 -41.32 28.15
N GLY A 221 -28.94 -41.86 29.33
CA GLY A 221 -27.99 -42.15 30.42
C GLY A 221 -28.57 -41.90 31.80
#